data_AF-A0A450TXM8-F1
#
_entry.id   AF-A0A450TXM8-F1
#
_cell.length_a   1.000
_cell.length_b   1.000
_cell.length_c   1.000
_cell.angle_alpha   90.00
_cell.angle_beta   90.00
_cell.angle_gamma   90.00
#
_symmetry.space_group_name_H-M   'P 1'
#
loop_
_entity.id
_entity.type
_entity.pdbx_description
1 polymer ?
#
loop_
_entity_poly.entity_id
_entity_poly.type
_entity_poly.pdbx_seq_one_letter_code
_entity_poly.pdbx_strand_id
1 'polypeptide(L)' 'MINKPPHIMLVHNHTEGISELSEVDKATTERRIKAGKLLSIKVSDHPIIS' A
#
# COMPACT_ATOMS: atom_id res chain seq x y z
N MET A 1 -12.60 1.26 -18.99
CA MET A 1 -12.43 2.58 -18.34
C MET A 1 -11.62 2.36 -17.07
N ILE A 2 -10.51 3.08 -16.87
CA ILE A 2 -9.65 2.91 -15.70
C ILE A 2 -10.12 3.85 -14.59
N ASN A 3 -10.27 3.32 -13.36
CA ASN A 3 -10.62 4.13 -12.19
C ASN A 3 -9.40 4.95 -11.74
N LYS A 4 -9.58 6.27 -11.53
CA LYS A 4 -8.55 7.18 -11.00
C LYS A 4 -9.06 7.83 -9.71
N PRO A 5 -9.12 7.08 -8.60
CA PRO A 5 -9.59 7.64 -7.35
C PRO A 5 -8.57 8.64 -6.79
N PRO A 6 -9.00 9.66 -6.03
CA PRO A 6 -8.09 10.61 -5.39
C PRO A 6 -7.25 9.96 -4.27
N HIS A 7 -7.72 8.83 -3.75
CA HIS A 7 -7.09 8.09 -2.67
C HIS A 7 -7.15 6.58 -2.93
N ILE A 8 -6.12 5.86 -2.50
CA ILE A 8 -6.10 4.40 -2.47
C ILE A 8 -5.58 3.91 -1.11
N MET A 9 -5.97 2.70 -0.72
CA MET A 9 -5.40 1.97 0.40
C MET A 9 -4.87 0.64 -0.15
N LEU A 10 -3.71 0.23 0.34
CA LEU A 10 -3.14 -1.08 0.04
C LEU A 10 -3.48 -2.01 1.19
N VAL A 11 -3.74 -3.28 0.93
CA VAL A 11 -3.94 -4.28 1.99
C VAL A 11 -3.15 -5.52 1.59
N HIS A 12 -2.34 -6.02 2.50
CA HIS A 12 -1.57 -7.25 2.31
C HIS A 12 -1.98 -8.26 3.39
N ASN A 13 -2.37 -9.46 2.99
CA ASN A 13 -2.62 -10.56 3.90
C ASN A 13 -1.35 -11.41 4.12
N HIS A 14 -0.97 -11.67 5.37
CA HIS A 14 0.04 -12.65 5.73
C HIS A 14 -0.63 -13.94 6.21
N THR A 15 -0.67 -14.97 5.35
CA THR A 15 -1.37 -16.24 5.64
C THR A 15 -0.79 -17.05 6.80
N GLU A 16 0.39 -16.66 7.29
CA GLU A 16 1.09 -17.31 8.41
C GLU A 16 0.59 -16.82 9.78
N GLY A 17 -0.33 -15.85 9.81
CA GLY A 17 -0.87 -15.32 11.07
C GLY A 17 -0.05 -14.18 11.69
N ILE A 18 1.01 -13.73 11.00
CA ILE A 18 1.98 -12.75 11.53
C ILE A 18 1.75 -11.40 10.85
N SER A 19 1.21 -10.42 11.58
CA SER A 19 0.98 -9.06 11.06
C SER A 19 2.19 -8.12 11.19
N GLU A 20 3.39 -8.67 11.38
CA GLU A 20 4.62 -7.90 11.47
C GLU A 20 5.08 -7.46 10.07
N LEU A 21 5.50 -6.20 9.95
CA LEU A 21 5.93 -5.60 8.68
C LEU A 21 7.27 -6.19 8.22
N SER A 22 7.30 -6.76 7.01
CA SER A 22 8.56 -7.13 6.37
C SER A 22 9.25 -5.89 5.76
N GLU A 23 10.55 -6.01 5.50
CA GLU A 23 11.30 -4.97 4.77
C GLU A 23 10.77 -4.78 3.32
N VAL A 24 10.21 -5.84 2.73
CA VAL A 24 9.61 -5.78 1.39
C VAL A 24 8.30 -4.99 1.41
N ASP A 25 7.50 -5.12 2.47
CA ASP A 25 6.27 -4.33 2.66
C ASP A 25 6.60 -2.85 2.80
N LYS A 26 7.63 -2.51 3.58
CA LYS A 26 8.11 -1.13 3.75
C LYS A 26 8.56 -0.55 2.40
N ALA A 27 9.45 -1.24 1.69
CA ALA A 27 9.94 -0.79 0.38
C ALA A 27 8.79 -0.62 -0.65
N THR A 28 7.82 -1.52 -0.61
CA THR A 28 6.61 -1.46 -1.45
C THR A 28 5.77 -0.23 -1.09
N THR A 29 5.52 0.00 0.19
CA THR A 29 4.77 1.16 0.70
C THR A 29 5.41 2.46 0.24
N GLU A 30 6.72 2.62 0.44
CA GLU A 30 7.45 3.83 0.04
C GLU A 30 7.37 4.10 -1.45
N ARG A 31 7.57 3.05 -2.27
CA ARG A 31 7.50 3.18 -3.73
C ARG A 31 6.11 3.60 -4.19
N ARG A 32 5.06 3.12 -3.52
CA ARG A 32 3.65 3.43 -3.84
C ARG A 32 3.29 4.84 -3.41
N ILE A 33 3.77 5.29 -2.25
CA ILE A 33 3.64 6.70 -1.82
C ILE A 33 4.32 7.63 -2.83
N LYS A 34 5.55 7.32 -3.27
CA LYS A 34 6.29 8.12 -4.26
C LYS A 34 5.54 8.17 -5.60
N ALA A 35 5.06 7.04 -6.10
CA ALA A 35 4.27 6.99 -7.33
C ALA A 35 2.93 7.74 -7.20
N GLY A 36 2.25 7.59 -6.07
CA GLY A 36 1.00 8.29 -5.77
C GLY A 36 1.15 9.81 -5.83
N LYS A 37 2.24 10.35 -5.27
CA LYS A 37 2.57 11.78 -5.35
C LYS A 37 2.68 12.27 -6.79
N LEU A 38 3.35 11.51 -7.68
CA LEU A 38 3.49 11.86 -9.10
C LEU A 38 2.15 11.85 -9.85
N LEU A 39 1.21 11.01 -9.43
CA LEU A 39 -0.09 10.82 -10.08
C LEU A 39 -1.22 11.64 -9.45
N SER A 40 -0.92 12.41 -8.40
CA SER A 40 -1.90 13.08 -7.53
C SER A 40 -2.94 12.10 -6.95
N ILE A 41 -2.48 10.91 -6.55
CA ILE A 41 -3.29 9.87 -5.89
C ILE A 41 -2.63 9.60 -4.53
N LYS A 42 -3.31 9.90 -3.42
CA LYS A 42 -2.75 9.65 -2.08
C LYS A 42 -2.90 8.19 -1.70
N VAL A 43 -1.81 7.56 -1.26
CA VAL A 43 -1.86 6.29 -0.52
C VAL A 43 -2.21 6.63 0.93
N SER A 44 -3.38 6.21 1.38
CA SER A 44 -3.88 6.54 2.73
C SER A 44 -3.28 5.66 3.81
N ASP A 45 -3.10 4.37 3.52
CA ASP A 45 -2.54 3.38 4.44
C ASP A 45 -2.09 2.12 3.69
N HIS A 46 -1.33 1.25 4.37
CA HIS A 46 -0.98 -0.09 3.93
C HIS A 46 -1.06 -1.10 5.09
N PRO A 47 -2.26 -1.39 5.63
CA PRO A 47 -2.43 -2.40 6.66
C PRO A 47 -2.01 -3.80 6.20
N ILE A 48 -1.34 -4.50 7.12
CA ILE A 48 -1.15 -5.94 7.05
C ILE A 48 -2.24 -6.60 7.88
N ILE A 49 -2.97 -7.53 7.27
CA ILE A 49 -3.99 -8.36 7.91
C ILE A 49 -3.53 -9.82 7.90
N SER A 50 -4.03 -10.63 8.83
CA SER A 50 -3.77 -12.07 8.86
C SER A 50 -5.08 -12.83 8.97
#